data_AF-A0A3D5J2F1-F1
#
_entry.id   AF-A0A3D5J2F1-F1
#
_cell.length_a   1.000
_cell.length_b   1.000
_cell.length_c   1.000
_cell.angle_alpha   90.00
_cell.angle_beta   90.00
_cell.angle_gamma   90.00
#
_symmetry.space_group_name_H-M   'P 1'
#
loop_
_entity.id
_entity.type
_entity.pdbx_description
1 polymer ?
#
loop_
_entity_poly.entity_id
_entity_poly.type
_entity_poly.pdbx_seq_one_letter_code
_entity_poly.pdbx_strand_id
1 'polypeptide(L)' 'SPENFYIQSAKLNGKEFNTTTISHEQILAGGTLEFVMGSEPNKNWGVAKK' A
#
# COMPACT_ATOMS: atom_id res chain seq x y z
N SER A 1 -7.69 -2.63 14.72
CA SER A 1 -8.42 -1.74 15.67
C SER A 1 -8.91 -0.52 14.91
N PRO A 2 -10.05 0.09 15.31
CA PRO A 2 -10.55 1.32 14.69
C PRO A 2 -9.52 2.47 14.70
N GLU A 3 -8.52 2.39 15.56
CA GLU A 3 -7.45 3.37 15.74
C GLU A 3 -6.43 3.37 14.60
N ASN A 4 -6.13 2.22 13.98
CA ASN A 4 -5.06 2.08 12.99
C ASN A 4 -5.64 2.02 11.57
N PHE A 5 -6.12 3.17 11.08
CA PHE A 5 -6.77 3.26 9.78
C PHE A 5 -5.87 3.85 8.67
N TYR A 6 -4.70 4.38 9.01
CA TYR A 6 -3.76 4.93 8.03
C TYR A 6 -2.75 3.88 7.55
N ILE A 7 -2.52 3.85 6.24
CA ILE A 7 -1.47 3.03 5.64
C ILE A 7 -0.11 3.68 5.89
N GLN A 8 0.80 2.96 6.53
CA GLN A 8 2.20 3.36 6.76
C GLN A 8 3.11 2.89 5.64
N SER A 9 2.90 1.67 5.14
CA SER A 9 3.60 1.14 3.97
C SER A 9 2.81 -0.02 3.40
N ALA A 10 3.11 -0.39 2.16
CA ALA A 10 2.53 -1.55 1.52
C ALA A 10 3.60 -2.36 0.77
N LYS A 11 3.37 -3.66 0.61
CA LYS A 11 4.18 -4.54 -0.23
C LYS A 11 3.28 -5.38 -1.13
N LEU A 12 3.61 -5.45 -2.41
CA LEU A 12 2.95 -6.34 -3.36
C LEU A 12 3.91 -7.47 -3.71
N ASN A 13 3.57 -8.70 -3.36
CA ASN A 13 4.40 -9.88 -3.60
C ASN A 13 5.82 -9.72 -3.03
N GLY A 14 5.94 -9.14 -1.83
CA GLY A 14 7.21 -8.86 -1.16
C GLY A 14 7.98 -7.64 -1.67
N LYS A 15 7.56 -7.01 -2.78
CA LYS A 15 8.18 -5.78 -3.31
C LYS A 15 7.52 -4.54 -2.71
N GLU A 16 8.31 -3.51 -2.44
CA GLU A 16 7.80 -2.23 -1.95
C GLU A 16 6.72 -1.68 -2.88
N PHE A 17 5.57 -1.32 -2.30
CA PHE A 17 4.41 -0.80 -3.00
C PHE A 17 4.11 0.60 -2.48
N ASN A 18 4.62 1.61 -3.19
CA ASN A 18 4.50 3.02 -2.83
C ASN A 18 3.62 3.78 -3.85
N THR A 19 2.44 3.23 -4.15
CA THR A 19 1.47 3.81 -5.09
C THR A 19 0.05 3.64 -4.57
N THR A 20 -0.85 4.51 -5.01
CA THR A 20 -2.27 4.52 -4.64
C THR A 20 -3.16 3.82 -5.67
N THR A 21 -2.57 3.23 -6.72
CA THR A 21 -3.30 2.55 -7.79
C THR A 21 -2.75 1.16 -8.04
N ILE A 22 -3.63 0.18 -8.23
CA ILE A 22 -3.29 -1.17 -8.68
C ILE A 22 -3.79 -1.31 -10.13
N SER A 23 -2.94 -1.80 -11.03
CA SER A 23 -3.33 -2.04 -12.42
C SER A 23 -4.15 -3.33 -12.56
N HIS A 24 -4.98 -3.41 -13.61
CA HIS A 24 -5.73 -4.62 -13.92
C HIS A 24 -4.79 -5.84 -14.11
N GLU A 25 -3.63 -5.63 -14.73
CA GLU A 25 -2.61 -6.68 -14.90
C GLU A 25 -2.07 -7.19 -13.57
N GLN A 26 -1.84 -6.30 -12.58
CA GLN A 26 -1.39 -6.70 -11.25
C GLN A 26 -2.45 -7.52 -10.50
N ILE A 27 -3.74 -7.22 -10.72
CA ILE A 27 -4.85 -8.00 -10.17
C ILE A 27 -4.90 -9.38 -10.82
N LEU A 28 -4.78 -9.44 -12.16
CA LEU A 28 -4.80 -10.70 -12.91
C LEU A 28 -3.61 -11.61 -12.58
N ALA A 29 -2.43 -11.03 -12.32
CA ALA A 29 -1.25 -11.79 -11.93
C ALA A 29 -1.40 -12.50 -10.57
N GLY A 30 -2.37 -12.07 -9.75
CA GLY A 30 -2.58 -12.59 -8.40
C GLY A 30 -1.43 -12.27 -7.45
N GLY A 31 -1.59 -12.67 -6.18
CA GLY A 31 -0.56 -12.51 -5.16
C GLY A 31 -1.06 -12.00 -3.82
N THR A 32 -0.17 -11.37 -3.07
CA THR A 32 -0.44 -10.84 -1.72
C THR A 32 -0.05 -9.37 -1.64
N LEU A 33 -1.01 -8.55 -1.25
CA LEU A 33 -0.82 -7.14 -0.92
C LEU A 33 -0.85 -7.00 0.60
N GLU A 34 0.30 -6.73 1.19
CA GLU A 34 0.49 -6.58 2.63
C GLU A 34 0.49 -5.08 2.97
N PHE A 35 -0.39 -4.68 3.90
CA PHE A 35 -0.44 -3.31 4.41
C PHE A 35 0.07 -3.25 5.85
N VAL A 36 0.94 -2.28 6.13
CA VAL A 36 1.31 -1.91 7.48
C VAL A 36 0.42 -0.74 7.90
N MET A 37 -0.45 -0.97 8.88
CA MET A 37 -1.42 0.02 9.36
C MET A 37 -0.89 0.77 10.59
N GLY A 38 -1.31 2.02 10.77
CA GLY A 38 -0.96 2.86 11.92
C GLY A 38 -2.03 3.91 12.22
N SER A 39 -1.91 4.54 13.39
CA SER A 39 -2.87 5.52 13.90
C SER A 39 -2.68 6.95 13.38
N GLU A 40 -1.54 7.22 12.74
CA GLU A 40 -1.20 8.55 12.22
C GLU A 40 -1.04 8.54 10.69
N PRO A 41 -1.36 9.65 10.01
CA PRO A 41 -1.20 9.73 8.56
C PRO A 41 0.28 9.72 8.14
N ASN A 42 0.65 8.79 7.25
CA ASN A 42 1.96 8.82 6.61
C ASN A 42 1.96 9.78 5.41
N LYS A 43 2.64 10.92 5.54
CA LYS A 43 2.77 11.95 4.48
C LYS A 43 3.79 11.60 3.39
N ASN A 44 4.55 10.52 3.57
CA ASN A 44 5.61 10.09 2.66
C ASN A 44 5.21 8.87 1.81
N TRP A 45 4.10 8.21 2.11
CA TRP A 45 3.61 7.05 1.36
C TRP A 45 2.56 7.48 0.34
N GLY A 46 2.67 6.94 -0.89
CA GLY A 46 1.74 7.23 -1.99
C GLY A 46 1.91 8.61 -2.63
N VAL A 47 3.01 9.32 -2.36
CA VAL A 47 3.27 10.69 -2.88
C VAL A 47 4.26 10.73 -4.04
N ALA A 48 4.81 9.58 -4.45
CA ALA A 48 5.69 9.51 -5.62
C ALA A 48 4.91 9.91 -6.88
N LYS A 49 5.47 10.88 -7.63
CA LYS A 49 4.91 11.24 -8.94
C LYS A 49 5.10 10.05 -9.88
N LYS A 50 4.00 9.67 -10.55
CA LYS A 50 3.97 8.67 -11.62
C LYS A 50 4.91 9.05 -12.76
#